data_AF-A0A967A8Q5-F1
#
_entry.id   AF-A0A967A8Q5-F1
#
_cell.length_a   1.000
_cell.length_b   1.000
_cell.length_c   1.000
_cell.angle_alpha   90.00
_cell.angle_beta   90.00
_cell.angle_gamma   90.00
#
_symmetry.space_group_name_H-M   'P 1'
#
loop_
_entity.id
_entity.type
_entity.pdbx_description
1 polymer ?
#
loop_
_entity_poly.entity_id
_entity_poly.type
_entity_poly.pdbx_seq_one_letter_code
_entity_poly.pdbx_strand_id
1 'polypeptide(L)'
;MWTIYTFGNGDVLTQILLGIRIMMTTGRFESLMELALLVFAMFGLVYFVFNRRFLVPLVVGAFFILFVSVRITVDVSVEDQVNPDVPDQIVNSVPLAIALPAYLSGQVGYYTTQLVEASFPMPVQYTQGQASFNRPLFDLQKVLNARLQDSDLARNTDSYFMMCVFRE
;
A
#
# COMPACT_ATOMS: atom_id res chain seq x y z
N MET A 1 5.64 16.77 -1.39
CA MET A 1 5.55 15.46 -2.09
C MET A 1 5.75 14.37 -1.06
N TRP A 2 4.86 13.37 -1.01
CA TRP A 2 4.94 12.29 -0.01
C TRP A 2 5.53 11.04 -0.66
N THR A 3 6.59 10.50 -0.08
CA THR A 3 7.23 9.27 -0.56
C THR A 3 6.65 8.06 0.17
N ILE A 4 6.06 7.15 -0.59
CA ILE A 4 5.59 5.85 -0.10
C ILE A 4 6.61 4.81 -0.53
N TYR A 5 7.29 4.23 0.46
CA TYR A 5 8.19 3.12 0.25
C TYR A 5 7.40 1.82 0.08
N THR A 6 7.73 1.08 -0.97
CA THR A 6 7.22 -0.28 -1.19
C THR A 6 8.38 -1.25 -1.37
N PHE A 7 8.15 -2.50 -1.00
CA PHE A 7 9.12 -3.57 -1.15
C PHE A 7 8.59 -4.53 -2.21
N GLY A 8 8.85 -4.22 -3.48
CA GLY A 8 8.31 -4.97 -4.61
C GLY A 8 6.91 -4.52 -5.06
N ASN A 9 6.58 -4.86 -6.30
CA ASN A 9 5.30 -4.55 -6.98
C ASN A 9 4.90 -3.06 -6.91
N GLY A 10 5.88 -2.15 -6.98
CA GLY A 10 5.58 -0.70 -6.98
C GLY A 10 4.74 -0.25 -8.18
N ASP A 11 4.80 -0.97 -9.29
CA ASP A 11 3.92 -0.80 -10.44
C ASP A 11 2.44 -1.08 -10.09
N VAL A 12 2.17 -2.17 -9.37
CA VAL A 12 0.82 -2.53 -8.93
C VAL A 12 0.27 -1.49 -7.96
N LEU A 13 1.08 -1.04 -7.00
CA LEU A 13 0.65 -0.01 -6.06
C LEU A 13 0.32 1.31 -6.78
N THR A 14 1.15 1.69 -7.75
CA THR A 14 0.88 2.87 -8.58
C THR A 14 -0.41 2.71 -9.37
N GLN A 15 -0.66 1.55 -10.00
CA GLN A 15 -1.91 1.30 -10.72
C GLN A 15 -3.14 1.36 -9.81
N ILE A 16 -3.04 0.87 -8.56
CA ILE A 16 -4.11 0.98 -7.57
C ILE A 16 -4.38 2.45 -7.23
N LEU A 17 -3.34 3.23 -6.92
CA LEU A 17 -3.48 4.65 -6.60
C LEU A 17 -4.03 5.46 -7.77
N LEU A 18 -3.62 5.14 -8.99
CA LEU A 18 -4.14 5.74 -10.21
C LEU A 18 -5.61 5.37 -10.44
N GLY A 19 -6.01 4.12 -10.17
CA GLY A 19 -7.40 3.69 -10.21
C GLY A 19 -8.27 4.45 -9.21
N ILE A 20 -7.80 4.58 -7.95
CA ILE A 20 -8.50 5.35 -6.90
C ILE A 20 -8.64 6.82 -7.30
N ARG A 21 -7.57 7.43 -7.83
CA ARG A 21 -7.61 8.78 -8.37
C ARG A 21 -8.72 8.92 -9.41
N ILE A 22 -8.77 8.05 -10.41
CA ILE A 22 -9.79 8.13 -11.47
C ILE A 22 -11.19 7.99 -10.87
N MET A 23 -11.41 7.06 -9.94
CA MET A 23 -12.72 6.91 -9.29
C MET A 23 -13.13 8.16 -8.51
N MET A 24 -12.25 8.68 -7.65
CA MET A 24 -12.58 9.80 -6.77
C MET A 24 -12.66 11.16 -7.50
N THR A 25 -11.90 11.33 -8.59
CA THR A 25 -11.95 12.56 -9.41
C THR A 25 -13.14 12.60 -10.37
N THR A 26 -13.87 11.51 -10.55
CA THR A 26 -15.12 11.56 -11.31
C THR A 26 -16.17 12.34 -10.52
N GLY A 27 -16.73 13.40 -11.10
CA GLY A 27 -17.69 14.30 -10.43
C GLY A 27 -18.95 13.60 -9.86
N ARG A 28 -19.22 12.36 -10.25
CA ARG A 28 -20.29 11.54 -9.66
C ARG A 28 -20.00 11.18 -8.20
N PHE A 29 -18.77 10.83 -7.86
CA PHE A 29 -18.36 10.53 -6.48
C PHE A 29 -18.43 11.78 -5.59
N GLU A 30 -18.02 12.92 -6.13
CA GLU A 30 -18.11 14.21 -5.45
C GLU A 30 -19.56 14.54 -5.06
N SER A 31 -20.50 14.40 -6.02
CA SER A 31 -21.92 14.64 -5.77
C SER A 31 -22.56 13.69 -4.75
N LEU A 32 -22.19 12.40 -4.79
CA LEU A 32 -22.65 11.40 -3.82
C LEU A 32 -22.17 11.73 -2.40
N MET A 33 -20.94 12.23 -2.28
CA MET A 33 -20.38 12.57 -0.97
C MET A 33 -20.95 13.89 -0.42
N GLU A 34 -21.20 14.88 -1.28
CA GLU A 34 -21.90 16.10 -0.87
C GLU A 34 -23.31 15.77 -0.34
N LEU A 35 -24.01 14.83 -0.99
CA LEU A 35 -25.29 14.31 -0.50
C LEU A 35 -25.14 13.59 0.84
N ALA A 36 -24.14 12.72 0.99
CA ALA A 36 -23.88 12.01 2.24
C ALA A 36 -23.61 12.99 3.39
N LEU A 37 -22.86 14.05 3.13
CA LEU A 37 -22.56 15.10 4.10
C LEU A 37 -23.82 15.87 4.51
N LEU A 38 -24.69 16.19 3.55
CA LEU A 38 -25.98 16.85 3.82
C LEU A 38 -26.88 15.97 4.68
N VAL A 39 -27.02 14.69 4.34
CA VAL A 39 -27.81 13.73 5.13
C VAL A 39 -27.25 13.60 6.55
N PHE A 40 -25.92 13.56 6.69
CA PHE A 40 -25.26 13.50 8.00
C PHE A 40 -25.49 14.76 8.82
N ALA A 41 -25.43 15.94 8.20
CA ALA A 41 -25.74 17.22 8.83
C ALA A 41 -27.21 17.27 9.29
N MET A 42 -28.14 16.82 8.45
CA MET A 42 -29.57 16.74 8.78
C MET A 42 -29.81 15.79 9.97
N PHE A 43 -29.19 14.61 9.96
CA PHE A 43 -29.28 13.65 11.04
C PHE A 43 -28.72 14.21 12.36
N GLY A 44 -27.59 14.92 12.31
CA GLY A 44 -27.01 15.60 13.46
C GLY A 44 -27.93 16.66 14.05
N LEU A 45 -28.64 17.41 13.21
CA LEU A 45 -29.61 18.43 13.62
C LEU A 45 -30.84 17.80 14.29
N VAL A 46 -31.40 16.73 13.71
CA VAL A 46 -32.51 15.98 14.31
C VAL A 46 -32.11 15.43 15.67
N TYR A 47 -30.92 14.82 15.79
CA TYR A 47 -30.42 14.31 17.06
C TYR A 47 -30.30 15.40 18.14
N PHE A 48 -29.83 16.59 17.75
CA PHE A 48 -29.74 17.74 18.65
C PHE A 48 -31.11 18.18 19.19
N VAL A 49 -32.13 18.22 18.33
CA VAL A 49 -33.51 18.59 18.72
C VAL A 49 -34.08 17.62 19.76
N PHE A 50 -33.87 16.31 19.60
CA PHE A 50 -34.41 15.30 20.50
C PHE A 50 -33.66 15.20 21.83
N ASN A 51 -32.32 15.20 21.81
CA ASN A 51 -31.54 14.87 23.01
C ASN A 51 -31.03 16.10 23.77
N ARG A 52 -31.20 17.32 23.22
CA ARG A 52 -30.67 18.63 23.71
C ARG A 52 -29.17 18.64 24.05
N ARG A 53 -28.45 17.58 23.72
CA ARG A 53 -27.01 17.43 23.87
C ARG A 53 -26.42 17.42 22.48
N PHE A 54 -25.56 18.41 22.22
CA PHE A 54 -24.82 18.44 20.97
C PHE A 54 -23.63 17.49 21.10
N LEU A 55 -23.63 16.40 20.33
CA LEU A 55 -22.47 15.52 20.17
C LEU A 55 -21.45 16.21 19.24
N VAL A 56 -20.89 17.34 19.70
CA VAL A 56 -19.90 18.14 18.95
C VAL A 56 -18.80 17.26 18.35
N PRO A 57 -18.13 16.37 19.13
CA PRO A 57 -16.99 15.62 18.58
C PRO A 57 -17.39 14.64 17.48
N LEU A 58 -18.61 14.08 17.53
CA LEU A 58 -19.06 13.11 16.54
C LEU A 58 -19.46 13.79 15.23
N VAL A 59 -20.18 14.91 15.31
CA VAL A 59 -20.59 15.67 14.12
C VAL A 59 -19.40 16.31 13.43
N VAL A 60 -18.51 16.95 14.20
CA VAL A 60 -17.31 17.60 13.67
C VAL A 60 -16.32 16.55 13.15
N GLY A 61 -16.13 15.43 13.86
CA GLY A 61 -15.23 14.36 13.44
C GLY A 61 -15.67 13.71 12.13
N ALA A 62 -16.95 13.38 11.99
CA ALA A 62 -17.48 12.80 10.76
C ALA A 62 -17.43 13.77 9.57
N PHE A 63 -17.79 15.05 9.79
CA PHE A 63 -17.64 16.08 8.77
C PHE A 63 -16.17 16.23 8.33
N PHE A 64 -15.25 16.27 9.30
CA PHE A 64 -13.82 16.40 9.05
C PHE A 64 -13.28 15.21 8.25
N ILE A 65 -13.60 13.97 8.64
CA ILE A 65 -13.15 12.75 7.94
C ILE A 65 -13.66 12.75 6.49
N LEU A 66 -14.95 13.03 6.28
CA LEU A 66 -15.54 13.06 4.94
C LEU A 66 -14.93 14.18 4.09
N PHE A 67 -14.75 15.37 4.65
CA PHE A 67 -14.15 16.51 3.96
C PHE A 67 -12.69 16.25 3.56
N VAL A 68 -11.88 15.80 4.52
CA VAL A 68 -10.46 15.46 4.31
C VAL A 68 -10.31 14.34 3.29
N SER A 69 -11.22 13.36 3.29
CA SER A 69 -11.14 12.20 2.40
C SER A 69 -11.32 12.52 0.93
N VAL A 70 -11.89 13.67 0.54
CA VAL A 70 -12.20 13.96 -0.87
C VAL A 70 -11.67 15.30 -1.34
N ARG A 71 -11.76 16.36 -0.54
CA ARG A 71 -11.34 17.69 -0.99
C ARG A 71 -9.83 17.89 -0.90
N ILE A 72 -9.17 17.22 0.03
CA ILE A 72 -7.72 17.33 0.21
C ILE A 72 -7.06 16.20 -0.56
N THR A 73 -6.43 16.55 -1.68
CA THR A 73 -5.61 15.64 -2.46
C THR A 73 -4.14 16.01 -2.31
N VAL A 74 -3.27 15.01 -2.39
CA VAL A 74 -1.83 15.15 -2.26
C VAL A 74 -1.13 14.38 -3.37
N ASP A 75 0.04 14.87 -3.76
CA ASP A 75 0.88 14.21 -4.76
C ASP A 75 1.86 13.26 -4.07
N VAL A 76 1.86 12.02 -4.55
CA VAL A 76 2.56 10.88 -3.96
C VAL A 76 3.59 10.34 -4.93
N SER A 77 4.80 10.08 -4.44
CA SER A 77 5.82 9.31 -5.13
C SER A 77 5.83 7.88 -4.58
N VAL A 78 5.72 6.89 -5.44
CA VAL A 78 5.91 5.48 -5.08
C VAL A 78 7.34 5.09 -5.44
N GLU A 79 8.12 4.65 -4.46
CA GLU A 79 9.52 4.24 -4.63
C GLU A 79 9.65 2.76 -4.24
N ASP A 80 10.10 1.94 -5.19
CA ASP A 80 10.34 0.50 -4.98
C ASP A 80 11.79 0.27 -4.53
N GLN A 81 11.95 -0.17 -3.29
CA GLN A 81 13.25 -0.41 -2.68
C GLN A 81 13.87 -1.74 -3.13
N VAL A 82 13.07 -2.65 -3.70
CA VAL A 82 13.47 -3.99 -4.11
C VAL A 82 13.88 -3.98 -5.57
N ASN A 83 13.14 -3.32 -6.48
CA ASN A 83 13.45 -3.34 -7.91
C ASN A 83 13.99 -1.99 -8.43
N PRO A 84 15.31 -1.85 -8.70
CA PRO A 84 15.90 -0.61 -9.22
C PRO A 84 15.56 -0.34 -10.69
N ASP A 85 15.03 -1.32 -11.42
CA ASP A 85 14.64 -1.16 -12.82
C ASP A 85 13.29 -0.44 -12.98
N VAL A 86 12.50 -0.32 -11.90
CA VAL A 86 11.22 0.40 -11.90
C VAL A 86 11.49 1.84 -11.45
N PRO A 87 11.35 2.85 -12.33
CA PRO A 87 11.55 4.23 -11.95
C PRO A 87 10.44 4.69 -11.01
N ASP A 88 10.77 5.63 -10.12
CA ASP A 88 9.82 6.22 -9.19
C ASP A 88 8.60 6.79 -9.94
N GLN A 89 7.41 6.34 -9.55
CA GLN A 89 6.17 6.72 -10.22
C GLN A 89 5.44 7.76 -9.39
N ILE A 90 5.14 8.89 -10.03
CA ILE A 90 4.44 10.00 -9.40
C ILE A 90 2.96 9.88 -9.72
N VAL A 91 2.14 9.70 -8.67
CA VAL A 91 0.68 9.72 -8.77
C VAL A 91 0.16 11.02 -8.18
N ASN A 92 -0.38 11.86 -9.05
CA ASN A 92 -0.93 13.16 -8.66
C ASN A 92 -2.36 13.01 -8.14
N SER A 93 -2.75 13.91 -7.24
CA SER A 93 -4.12 14.07 -6.75
C SER A 93 -4.71 12.81 -6.08
N VAL A 94 -3.92 12.15 -5.23
CA VAL A 94 -4.41 11.03 -4.41
C VAL A 94 -5.16 11.59 -3.19
N PRO A 95 -6.34 11.06 -2.83
CA PRO A 95 -7.07 11.50 -1.66
C PRO A 95 -6.27 11.28 -0.36
N LEU A 96 -6.24 12.30 0.50
CA LEU A 96 -5.43 12.30 1.72
C LEU A 96 -5.77 11.13 2.66
N ALA A 97 -7.05 10.75 2.77
CA ALA A 97 -7.46 9.64 3.62
C ALA A 97 -6.83 8.29 3.23
N ILE A 98 -6.45 8.10 1.96
CA ILE A 98 -5.75 6.90 1.48
C ILE A 98 -4.23 7.10 1.53
N ALA A 99 -3.76 8.29 1.11
CA ALA A 99 -2.34 8.59 1.05
C ALA A 99 -1.67 8.60 2.44
N LEU A 100 -2.35 9.10 3.47
CA LEU A 100 -1.80 9.21 4.83
C LEU A 100 -1.48 7.86 5.48
N PRO A 101 -2.42 6.89 5.58
CA PRO A 101 -2.10 5.59 6.16
C PRO A 101 -1.06 4.84 5.32
N ALA A 102 -1.11 4.95 3.99
CA ALA A 102 -0.13 4.34 3.10
C ALA A 102 1.28 4.91 3.30
N TYR A 103 1.39 6.23 3.45
CA TYR A 103 2.63 6.92 3.81
C TYR A 103 3.17 6.43 5.15
N LEU A 104 2.35 6.45 6.20
CA LEU A 104 2.78 6.03 7.54
C LEU A 104 3.22 4.55 7.56
N SER A 105 2.47 3.66 6.92
CA SER A 105 2.85 2.25 6.85
C SER A 105 4.15 2.04 6.07
N GLY A 106 4.34 2.76 4.96
CA GLY A 106 5.57 2.69 4.16
C GLY A 106 6.78 3.20 4.93
N GLN A 107 6.65 4.33 5.63
CA GLN A 107 7.71 4.88 6.47
C GLN A 107 8.09 3.94 7.61
N VAL A 108 7.10 3.44 8.35
CA VAL A 108 7.35 2.48 9.44
C VAL A 108 8.03 1.22 8.90
N GLY A 109 7.55 0.67 7.78
CA GLY A 109 8.18 -0.46 7.10
C GLY A 109 9.65 -0.19 6.76
N TYR A 110 9.92 0.94 6.12
CA TYR A 110 11.28 1.37 5.75
C TYR A 110 12.23 1.46 6.94
N TYR A 111 11.81 2.15 8.01
CA TYR A 111 12.63 2.23 9.23
C TYR A 111 12.86 0.86 9.87
N THR A 112 11.82 0.01 9.95
CA THR A 112 11.99 -1.34 10.49
C THR A 112 12.94 -2.19 9.66
N THR A 113 12.90 -2.08 8.33
CA THR A 113 13.85 -2.77 7.45
C THR A 113 15.28 -2.26 7.66
N GLN A 114 15.51 -0.95 7.78
CA GLN A 114 16.84 -0.43 8.07
C GLN A 114 17.40 -0.96 9.40
N LEU A 115 16.55 -1.05 10.43
CA LEU A 115 16.94 -1.61 11.73
C LEU A 115 17.35 -3.09 11.60
N VAL A 116 16.60 -3.86 10.82
CA VAL A 116 16.91 -5.27 10.55
C VAL A 116 18.22 -5.38 9.76
N GLU A 117 18.41 -4.61 8.70
CA GLU A 117 19.62 -4.60 7.88
C GLU A 117 20.87 -4.18 8.67
N ALA A 118 20.73 -3.25 9.61
CA ALA A 118 21.82 -2.87 10.52
C ALA A 118 22.21 -4.01 11.47
N SER A 119 21.25 -4.84 11.88
CA SER A 119 21.51 -6.01 12.75
C SER A 119 21.96 -7.26 11.99
N PHE A 120 21.57 -7.40 10.72
CA PHE A 120 21.88 -8.54 9.85
C PHE A 120 22.50 -8.05 8.54
N PRO A 121 23.77 -7.62 8.56
CA PRO A 121 24.44 -7.17 7.36
C PRO A 121 24.64 -8.35 6.40
N MET A 122 24.13 -8.24 5.18
CA MET A 122 24.43 -9.20 4.12
C MET A 122 25.69 -8.81 3.35
N PRO A 123 26.44 -9.80 2.82
CA PRO A 123 27.58 -9.51 1.96
C PRO A 123 27.12 -8.73 0.72
N VAL A 124 27.88 -7.69 0.35
CA VAL A 124 27.61 -6.80 -0.81
C VAL A 124 27.47 -7.54 -2.15
N GLN A 125 27.95 -8.77 -2.23
CA GLN A 125 27.79 -9.62 -3.41
C GLN A 125 26.33 -10.09 -3.63
N TYR A 126 25.52 -10.09 -2.57
CA TYR A 126 24.11 -10.51 -2.62
C TYR A 126 23.14 -9.32 -2.53
N THR A 127 23.63 -8.10 -2.36
CA THR A 127 22.80 -6.89 -2.34
C THR A 127 22.50 -6.45 -3.77
N GLN A 128 21.26 -6.65 -4.22
CA GLN A 128 20.77 -6.10 -5.48
C GLN A 128 19.64 -5.11 -5.17
N GLY A 129 19.82 -3.82 -5.45
CA GLY A 129 18.83 -2.75 -5.13
C GLY A 129 19.13 -1.99 -3.84
N GLN A 130 18.17 -1.18 -3.38
CA GLN A 130 18.32 -0.33 -2.19
C GLN A 130 18.05 -1.10 -0.87
N ALA A 131 17.26 -2.18 -0.91
CA ALA A 131 17.01 -3.06 0.23
C ALA A 131 17.86 -4.34 0.17
N SER A 132 18.83 -4.44 1.06
CA SER A 132 19.71 -5.60 1.21
C SER A 132 18.97 -6.82 1.77
N PHE A 133 18.02 -6.63 2.68
CA PHE A 133 17.31 -7.73 3.36
C PHE A 133 16.15 -8.30 2.56
N ASN A 134 15.37 -7.42 1.94
CA ASN A 134 14.10 -7.82 1.36
C ASN A 134 14.24 -8.51 -0.01
N ARG A 135 15.21 -8.10 -0.83
CA ARG A 135 15.43 -8.66 -2.18
C ARG A 135 15.54 -10.20 -2.21
N PRO A 136 16.42 -10.85 -1.44
CA PRO A 136 16.53 -12.31 -1.48
C PRO A 136 15.26 -13.01 -0.98
N LEU A 137 14.54 -12.41 -0.03
CA LEU A 137 13.26 -12.95 0.43
C LEU A 137 12.20 -12.94 -0.67
N PHE A 138 12.12 -11.83 -1.43
CA PHE A 138 11.24 -11.71 -2.59
C PHE A 138 11.64 -12.63 -3.73
N ASP A 139 12.93 -12.81 -3.99
CA ASP A 139 13.41 -13.74 -5.02
C ASP A 139 13.15 -15.20 -4.61
N LEU A 140 13.32 -15.56 -3.34
CA LEU A 140 12.91 -16.87 -2.81
C LEU A 140 11.41 -17.09 -2.97
N GLN A 141 10.58 -16.09 -2.70
CA GLN A 141 9.13 -16.19 -2.91
C GLN A 141 8.77 -16.37 -4.39
N LYS A 142 9.48 -15.72 -5.31
CA LYS A 142 9.34 -15.94 -6.76
C LYS A 142 9.76 -17.35 -7.15
N VAL A 143 10.84 -17.87 -6.57
CA VAL A 143 11.31 -19.26 -6.81
C VAL A 143 10.32 -20.28 -6.27
N LEU A 144 9.75 -20.07 -5.09
CA LEU A 144 8.73 -20.95 -4.52
C LEU A 144 7.43 -20.95 -5.32
N ASN A 145 7.07 -19.82 -5.95
CA ASN A 145 5.94 -19.72 -6.86
C ASN A 145 6.29 -20.05 -8.32
N ALA A 146 7.57 -20.25 -8.64
CA ALA A 146 7.99 -20.66 -9.97
C ALA A 146 7.60 -22.13 -10.15
N ARG A 147 6.41 -22.36 -10.72
CA ARG A 147 6.13 -23.65 -11.32
C ARG A 147 7.07 -23.84 -12.49
N LEU A 148 7.83 -24.93 -12.46
CA LEU A 148 8.47 -25.48 -13.64
C LEU A 148 7.33 -25.77 -14.64
N GLN A 149 7.25 -24.96 -15.72
CA GLN A 149 6.22 -25.12 -16.75
C GLN A 149 6.35 -26.46 -17.47
N ASP A 150 7.56 -27.00 -17.51
CA ASP A 150 7.85 -28.30 -18.08
C ASP A 150 7.55 -29.41 -17.06
N SER A 151 6.60 -30.28 -17.41
CA SER A 151 6.15 -31.39 -16.57
C SER A 151 7.25 -32.41 -16.30
N ASP A 152 8.17 -32.61 -17.26
CA ASP A 152 9.26 -33.58 -17.11
C ASP A 152 10.35 -33.04 -16.20
N LEU A 153 10.67 -31.75 -16.34
CA LEU A 153 11.62 -31.09 -15.44
C LEU A 153 11.08 -31.04 -14.01
N ALA A 154 9.78 -30.71 -13.83
CA ALA A 154 9.13 -30.69 -12.53
C ALA A 154 9.20 -32.06 -11.82
N ARG A 155 8.93 -33.14 -12.56
CA ARG A 155 8.94 -34.50 -12.03
C ARG A 155 10.36 -34.98 -11.70
N ASN A 156 11.34 -34.60 -12.51
CA ASN A 156 12.74 -34.93 -12.26
C ASN A 156 13.31 -34.17 -11.07
N THR A 157 12.96 -32.90 -10.89
CA THR A 157 13.37 -32.13 -9.71
C THR A 157 12.71 -32.66 -8.44
N ASP A 158 11.41 -32.97 -8.49
CA ASP A 158 10.68 -33.52 -7.33
C ASP A 158 11.25 -34.87 -6.88
N SER A 159 11.52 -35.76 -7.84
CA SER A 159 12.17 -37.06 -7.54
C SER A 159 13.59 -36.90 -7.01
N TYR A 160 14.39 -35.96 -7.53
CA TYR A 160 15.71 -35.65 -7.01
C TYR A 160 15.66 -35.13 -5.55
N PHE A 161 14.75 -34.20 -5.26
CA PHE A 161 14.58 -33.68 -3.91
C PHE A 161 14.17 -34.77 -2.92
N MET A 162 13.19 -35.62 -3.28
CA MET A 162 12.72 -36.70 -2.41
C MET A 162 13.73 -37.84 -2.24
N MET A 163 14.48 -38.20 -3.29
CA MET A 163 15.38 -39.37 -3.25
C MET A 163 16.81 -39.03 -2.81
N CYS A 164 17.27 -37.80 -3.03
CA CYS A 164 18.67 -37.43 -2.81
C CYS A 164 18.88 -36.31 -1.77
N VAL A 165 17.89 -35.44 -1.53
CA VAL A 165 18.06 -34.27 -0.64
C VAL A 165 17.35 -34.48 0.70
N PHE A 166 16.10 -34.94 0.69
CA PHE A 166 15.29 -35.15 1.90
C PHE A 166 15.33 -36.60 2.42
N ARG A 167 16.12 -37.45 1.78
CA ARG A 167 16.34 -38.84 2.23
C ARG A 167 17.42 -38.85 3.31
N GLU A 168 17.08 -38.33 4.48
CA GLU A 168 17.64 -38.74 5.78
C GLU A 168 16.54 -39.40 6.61
#